data_AF-A0A2X1LWG3-F1
#
_entry.id   AF-A0A2X1LWG3-F1
#
_cell.length_a   1.000
_cell.length_b   1.000
_cell.length_c   1.000
_cell.angle_alpha   90.00
_cell.angle_beta   90.00
_cell.angle_gamma   90.00
#
_symmetry.space_group_name_H-M   'P 1'
#
loop_
_entity.id
_entity.type
_entity.pdbx_description
1 polymer ?
#
loop_
_entity_poly.entity_id
_entity_poly.type
_entity_poly.pdbx_seq_one_letter_code
_entity_poly.pdbx_strand_id
1 'polypeptide(L)'
;MNYSHDNWSAILAHIGKPEELDTSARNAGALTRRREIRDAATLLRLGLAYGPGGMSLREVTAWAQLHDVATLSDVALLKRLRNAADWFGILAAQTLAVRAAVTGCTSGKRLRLVDGTAISAPGGRQR
;
A
#
# COMPACT_ATOMS: atom_id res chain seq x y z
N MET A 1 0.03 -8.02 16.28
CA MET A 1 0.10 -6.67 15.66
C MET A 1 -1.22 -5.98 15.95
N ASN A 2 -1.26 -5.00 16.87
CA ASN A 2 -2.50 -4.35 17.29
C ASN A 2 -2.95 -3.36 16.20
N TYR A 3 -3.93 -3.75 15.38
CA TYR A 3 -4.63 -2.87 14.46
C TYR A 3 -5.61 -1.97 15.23
N SER A 4 -5.12 -1.05 16.06
CA SER A 4 -5.98 -0.01 16.64
C SER A 4 -6.44 0.92 15.52
N HIS A 5 -7.73 1.25 15.51
CA HIS A 5 -8.39 2.09 14.49
C HIS A 5 -7.65 3.44 14.27
N ASP A 6 -6.99 3.92 15.33
CA ASP A 6 -6.22 5.17 15.37
C ASP A 6 -4.97 5.17 14.49
N ASN A 7 -4.36 4.00 14.23
CA ASN A 7 -3.17 3.93 13.40
C ASN A 7 -3.52 4.08 11.90
N TRP A 8 -4.71 3.63 11.51
CA TRP A 8 -5.15 3.67 10.12
C TRP A 8 -5.49 5.10 9.67
N SER A 9 -6.16 5.88 10.51
CA SER A 9 -6.46 7.29 10.22
C SER A 9 -5.18 8.13 10.10
N ALA A 10 -4.17 7.87 10.93
CA ALA A 10 -2.87 8.53 10.86
C ALA A 10 -2.12 8.20 9.54
N ILE A 11 -2.16 6.94 9.10
CA ILE A 11 -1.58 6.52 7.80
C ILE A 11 -2.30 7.22 6.65
N LEU A 12 -3.64 7.24 6.65
CA LEU A 12 -4.42 7.92 5.61
C LEU A 12 -4.10 9.42 5.55
N ALA A 13 -4.01 10.09 6.71
CA ALA A 13 -3.67 11.51 6.79
C ALA A 13 -2.30 11.84 6.17
N HIS A 14 -1.35 10.90 6.17
CA HIS A 14 -0.03 11.08 5.56
C HIS A 14 -0.03 10.88 4.03
N ILE A 15 -0.99 10.13 3.49
CA ILE A 15 -1.04 9.77 2.06
C ILE A 15 -1.94 10.75 1.29
N GLY A 16 -3.06 11.15 1.86
CA GLY A 16 -3.96 12.12 1.23
C GLY A 16 -5.39 12.05 1.75
N LYS A 17 -6.23 13.02 1.36
CA LYS A 17 -7.64 13.00 1.76
C LYS A 17 -8.38 11.84 1.07
N PRO A 18 -9.35 11.19 1.74
CA PRO A 18 -10.09 10.07 1.16
C PRO A 18 -10.72 10.37 -0.20
N GLU A 19 -11.19 11.61 -0.41
CA GLU A 19 -11.81 12.05 -1.66
C GLU A 19 -10.82 12.16 -2.84
N GLU A 20 -9.60 12.64 -2.55
CA GLU A 20 -8.50 12.72 -3.52
C GLU A 20 -8.04 11.33 -3.92
N LEU A 21 -7.95 10.42 -2.95
CA LEU A 21 -7.63 9.00 -3.19
C LEU A 21 -8.69 8.31 -4.04
N ASP A 22 -9.97 8.57 -3.78
CA ASP A 22 -11.09 8.03 -4.57
C ASP A 22 -11.07 8.54 -6.01
N THR A 23 -10.67 9.79 -6.22
CA THR A 23 -10.53 10.38 -7.56
C THR A 23 -9.32 9.81 -8.29
N SER A 24 -8.18 9.74 -7.61
CA SER A 24 -6.94 9.15 -8.11
C SER A 24 -7.12 7.67 -8.49
N ALA A 25 -7.79 6.88 -7.65
CA ALA A 25 -8.05 5.46 -7.89
C ALA A 25 -8.98 5.22 -9.08
N ARG A 26 -9.95 6.12 -9.32
CA ARG A 26 -10.80 6.04 -10.51
C ARG A 26 -10.03 6.41 -11.77
N ASN A 27 -9.25 7.49 -11.74
CA ASN A 27 -8.46 7.94 -12.88
C ASN A 27 -7.40 6.90 -13.30
N ALA A 28 -6.80 6.21 -12.32
CA ALA A 28 -5.86 5.13 -12.55
C ALA A 28 -6.53 3.77 -12.89
N GLY A 29 -7.87 3.71 -12.96
CA GLY A 29 -8.61 2.49 -13.28
C GLY A 29 -8.70 1.46 -12.15
N ALA A 30 -8.05 1.70 -11.01
CA ALA A 30 -8.03 0.81 -9.85
C ALA A 30 -9.42 0.58 -9.23
N LEU A 31 -10.31 1.57 -9.32
CA LEU A 31 -11.65 1.51 -8.75
C LEU A 31 -12.74 1.74 -9.81
N THR A 32 -12.71 0.92 -10.85
CA THR A 32 -13.66 0.99 -11.98
C THR A 32 -15.07 0.47 -11.62
N ARG A 33 -15.20 -0.45 -10.64
CA ARG A 33 -16.51 -1.00 -10.20
C ARG A 33 -16.59 -1.14 -8.67
N ARG A 34 -17.47 -0.35 -8.04
CA ARG A 34 -17.74 -0.27 -6.59
C ARG A 34 -18.60 -1.43 -6.03
N ARG A 35 -18.28 -2.68 -6.36
CA ARG A 35 -19.04 -3.84 -5.82
C ARG A 35 -18.72 -4.07 -4.34
N GLU A 36 -17.68 -4.86 -4.08
CA GLU A 36 -17.30 -5.28 -2.72
C GLU A 36 -16.29 -4.35 -2.06
N ILE A 37 -15.57 -3.56 -2.87
CA ILE A 37 -14.70 -2.49 -2.39
C ILE A 37 -15.35 -1.17 -2.81
N ARG A 38 -15.80 -0.39 -1.83
CA ARG A 38 -16.62 0.82 -2.06
C ARG A 38 -15.77 2.07 -2.24
N ASP A 39 -14.58 2.07 -1.67
CA ASP A 39 -13.70 3.22 -1.51
C ASP A 39 -12.21 2.85 -1.69
N ALA A 40 -11.44 3.83 -2.13
CA ALA A 40 -10.01 3.69 -2.37
C ALA A 40 -9.22 3.50 -1.07
N ALA A 41 -9.69 4.06 0.04
CA ALA A 41 -9.08 3.85 1.36
C ALA A 41 -9.14 2.37 1.77
N THR A 42 -10.28 1.71 1.62
CA THR A 42 -10.38 0.25 1.84
C THR A 42 -9.46 -0.54 0.91
N LEU A 43 -9.40 -0.20 -0.39
CA LEU A 43 -8.50 -0.87 -1.33
C LEU A 43 -7.03 -0.76 -0.89
N LEU A 44 -6.63 0.44 -0.47
CA LEU A 44 -5.29 0.71 0.05
C LEU A 44 -5.02 -0.06 1.34
N ARG A 45 -6.00 -0.15 2.24
CA ARG A 45 -5.88 -0.90 3.48
C ARG A 45 -5.62 -2.38 3.23
N LEU A 46 -6.36 -2.98 2.31
CA LEU A 46 -6.20 -4.39 1.92
C LEU A 46 -4.86 -4.63 1.22
N GLY A 47 -4.43 -3.71 0.36
CA GLY A 47 -3.12 -3.77 -0.29
C GLY A 47 -1.96 -3.67 0.69
N LEU A 48 -2.07 -2.79 1.68
CA LEU A 48 -1.08 -2.64 2.74
C LEU A 48 -1.06 -3.84 3.69
N ALA A 49 -2.20 -4.43 4.00
CA ALA A 49 -2.27 -5.66 4.79
C ALA A 49 -1.59 -6.84 4.08
N TYR A 50 -1.83 -6.97 2.77
CA TYR A 50 -1.25 -8.05 1.95
C TYR A 50 0.25 -7.88 1.72
N GLY A 51 0.70 -6.68 1.29
CA GLY A 51 2.09 -6.44 0.93
C GLY A 51 2.99 -6.24 2.15
N PRO A 52 3.14 -5.00 2.66
CA PRO A 52 4.00 -4.71 3.80
C PRO A 52 3.50 -5.28 5.13
N GLY A 53 2.20 -5.58 5.25
CA GLY A 53 1.61 -6.21 6.44
C GLY A 53 1.89 -7.72 6.55
N GLY A 54 2.40 -8.36 5.50
CA GLY A 54 2.80 -9.77 5.51
C GLY A 54 1.66 -10.78 5.59
N MET A 55 0.40 -10.33 5.49
CA MET A 55 -0.75 -11.24 5.48
C MET A 55 -0.88 -11.93 4.12
N SER A 56 -1.16 -13.23 4.13
CA SER A 56 -1.60 -13.94 2.94
C SER A 56 -2.96 -13.42 2.45
N LEU A 57 -3.30 -13.69 1.18
CA LEU A 57 -4.62 -13.31 0.63
C LEU A 57 -5.78 -13.84 1.49
N ARG A 58 -5.64 -15.07 2.02
CA ARG A 58 -6.62 -15.71 2.91
C ARG A 58 -6.79 -14.96 4.23
N GLU A 59 -5.69 -14.54 4.83
CA GLU A 59 -5.73 -13.78 6.08
C GLU A 59 -6.36 -12.41 5.84
N VAL A 60 -6.05 -11.75 4.72
CA VAL A 60 -6.64 -10.46 4.38
C VAL A 60 -8.14 -10.57 4.12
N THR A 61 -8.62 -11.60 3.41
CA THR A 61 -10.06 -11.79 3.18
C THR A 61 -10.80 -12.16 4.46
N ALA A 62 -10.23 -13.04 5.29
CA ALA A 62 -10.81 -13.39 6.59
C ALA A 62 -10.87 -12.17 7.52
N TRP A 63 -9.81 -11.37 7.56
CA TRP A 63 -9.77 -10.11 8.31
C TRP A 63 -10.80 -9.11 7.78
N ALA A 64 -10.90 -8.96 6.46
CA ALA A 64 -11.85 -8.04 5.82
C ALA A 64 -13.31 -8.42 6.12
N GLN A 65 -13.62 -9.72 6.17
CA GLN A 65 -14.94 -10.22 6.56
C GLN A 65 -15.21 -10.00 8.04
N LEU A 66 -14.24 -10.28 8.92
CA LEU A 66 -14.39 -10.13 10.36
C LEU A 66 -14.66 -8.66 10.78
N HIS A 67 -14.08 -7.71 10.05
CA HIS A 67 -14.23 -6.29 10.32
C HIS A 67 -15.31 -5.60 9.46
N ASP A 68 -16.13 -6.36 8.72
CA ASP A 68 -17.16 -5.87 7.79
C ASP A 68 -16.63 -4.82 6.79
N VAL A 69 -15.37 -4.98 6.40
CA VAL A 69 -14.66 -4.07 5.48
C VAL A 69 -14.98 -4.43 4.04
N ALA A 70 -14.92 -5.71 3.70
CA ALA A 70 -15.28 -6.22 2.38
C ALA A 70 -15.49 -7.75 2.41
N THR A 71 -16.53 -8.22 1.73
CA THR A 71 -16.81 -9.66 1.59
C THR A 71 -16.42 -10.09 0.18
N LEU A 72 -15.26 -10.73 0.04
CA LEU A 72 -14.75 -11.21 -1.26
C LEU A 72 -13.86 -12.45 -1.10
N SER A 73 -13.69 -13.21 -2.19
CA SER A 73 -12.77 -14.36 -2.22
C SER A 73 -11.31 -13.93 -2.47
N ASP A 74 -10.36 -14.78 -2.09
CA ASP A 74 -8.91 -14.52 -2.25
C ASP A 74 -8.55 -14.20 -3.71
N VAL A 75 -9.16 -14.91 -4.66
CA VAL A 75 -8.93 -14.71 -6.10
C VAL A 75 -9.52 -13.37 -6.56
N ALA A 76 -10.68 -12.97 -6.02
CA ALA A 76 -11.27 -11.66 -6.29
C ALA A 76 -10.39 -10.54 -5.72
N LEU A 77 -9.84 -10.74 -4.51
CA LEU A 77 -8.91 -9.80 -3.88
C LEU A 77 -7.65 -9.64 -4.73
N LEU A 78 -7.02 -10.75 -5.12
CA LEU A 78 -5.81 -10.71 -5.95
C LEU A 78 -6.03 -9.98 -7.28
N LYS A 79 -7.15 -10.26 -7.97
CA LYS A 79 -7.49 -9.55 -9.22
C LYS A 79 -7.63 -8.05 -9.00
N ARG A 80 -8.26 -7.63 -7.90
CA ARG A 80 -8.42 -6.22 -7.56
C ARG A 80 -7.09 -5.56 -7.23
N LEU A 81 -6.24 -6.21 -6.44
CA LEU A 81 -4.90 -5.71 -6.12
C LEU A 81 -4.03 -5.57 -7.38
N ARG A 82 -4.12 -6.51 -8.31
CA ARG A 82 -3.42 -6.43 -9.61
C ARG A 82 -3.89 -5.23 -10.44
N ASN A 83 -5.21 -5.01 -10.51
CA ASN A 83 -5.75 -3.84 -11.21
C ASN A 83 -5.40 -2.51 -10.52
N ALA A 84 -5.11 -2.56 -9.21
CA ALA A 84 -4.70 -1.41 -8.42
C ALA A 84 -3.18 -1.18 -8.40
N ALA A 85 -2.38 -2.06 -9.02
CA ALA A 85 -0.92 -2.01 -8.95
C ALA A 85 -0.35 -0.69 -9.49
N ASP A 86 -0.84 -0.23 -10.65
CA ASP A 86 -0.42 1.04 -11.25
C ASP A 86 -0.75 2.22 -10.34
N TRP A 87 -1.93 2.18 -9.71
CA TRP A 87 -2.36 3.20 -8.76
C TRP A 87 -1.48 3.23 -7.49
N PHE A 88 -1.09 2.06 -6.96
CA PHE A 88 -0.12 2.01 -5.87
C PHE A 88 1.24 2.59 -6.27
N GLY A 89 1.67 2.36 -7.51
CA GLY A 89 2.88 2.98 -8.07
C GLY A 89 2.79 4.51 -8.09
N ILE A 90 1.66 5.08 -8.51
CA ILE A 90 1.41 6.53 -8.51
C ILE A 90 1.47 7.09 -7.08
N LEU A 91 0.80 6.44 -6.12
CA LEU A 91 0.82 6.89 -4.71
C LEU A 91 2.23 6.83 -4.11
N ALA A 92 2.98 5.77 -4.40
CA ALA A 92 4.37 5.65 -3.94
C ALA A 92 5.26 6.74 -4.55
N ALA A 93 5.11 7.01 -5.85
CA ALA A 93 5.85 8.07 -6.54
C ALA A 93 5.53 9.45 -5.98
N GLN A 94 4.24 9.76 -5.72
CA GLN A 94 3.82 11.02 -5.12
C GLN A 94 4.38 11.19 -3.71
N THR A 95 4.26 10.16 -2.87
CA THR A 95 4.77 10.20 -1.49
C THR A 95 6.29 10.35 -1.46
N LEU A 96 6.98 9.67 -2.38
CA LEU A 96 8.43 9.78 -2.54
C LEU A 96 8.84 11.16 -3.04
N ALA A 97 8.11 11.74 -4.00
CA ALA A 97 8.38 13.07 -4.54
C ALA A 97 8.26 14.15 -3.46
N VAL A 98 7.24 14.07 -2.59
CA VAL A 98 7.10 14.97 -1.43
C VAL A 98 8.30 14.84 -0.49
N ARG A 99 8.71 13.60 -0.17
CA ARG A 99 9.90 13.37 0.67
C ARG A 99 11.19 13.86 0.02
N ALA A 100 11.34 13.65 -1.28
CA ALA A 100 12.50 14.07 -2.06
C ALA A 100 12.60 15.60 -2.12
N ALA A 101 11.46 16.29 -2.29
CA ALA A 101 11.38 17.76 -2.28
C ALA A 101 11.76 18.34 -0.90
N VAL A 102 11.35 17.68 0.19
CA VAL A 102 11.73 18.07 1.56
C VAL A 102 13.23 17.89 1.82
N THR A 103 13.87 16.90 1.20
CA THR A 103 15.33 16.69 1.37
C THR A 103 16.20 17.73 0.68
N GLY A 104 15.64 18.60 -0.16
CA GLY A 104 16.42 19.47 -1.05
C GLY A 104 17.27 18.66 -2.03
N CYS A 105 17.65 19.24 -3.16
CA CYS A 105 18.70 18.66 -3.99
C CYS A 105 19.87 18.27 -3.08
N THR A 106 20.33 17.01 -3.18
CA THR A 106 21.43 16.49 -2.38
C THR A 106 22.75 17.18 -2.75
N SER A 107 22.91 18.47 -2.43
CA SER A 107 24.23 19.11 -2.48
C SER A 107 25.02 18.57 -1.28
N GLY A 108 25.68 17.43 -1.47
CA GLY A 108 26.66 16.89 -0.52
C GLY A 108 26.43 15.46 -0.03
N LYS A 109 25.34 14.77 -0.39
CA LYS A 109 25.16 13.35 -0.03
C LYS A 109 25.55 12.44 -1.19
N ARG A 110 26.48 11.50 -0.94
CA ARG A 110 26.81 10.44 -1.92
C ARG A 110 25.61 9.50 -2.06
N LEU A 111 24.99 9.50 -3.24
CA LEU A 111 24.10 8.43 -3.66
C LEU A 111 24.94 7.16 -3.87
N ARG A 112 24.59 6.09 -3.16
CA ARG A 112 25.12 4.75 -3.42
C ARG A 112 23.96 3.91 -3.93
N LEU A 113 24.03 3.51 -5.20
CA LEU A 113 23.12 2.52 -5.75
C LEU A 113 23.40 1.20 -5.03
N VAL A 114 22.40 0.71 -4.30
CA VAL A 114 22.41 -0.61 -3.68
C VAL A 114 21.39 -1.43 -4.45
N ASP A 115 21.86 -2.48 -5.12
CA ASP A 115 20.98 -3.44 -5.76
C ASP A 115 20.21 -4.23 -4.67
N GLY A 116 18.88 -4.21 -4.76
CA GLY A 116 17.99 -4.82 -3.78
C GLY A 116 17.92 -6.34 -3.85
N THR A 117 18.64 -6.97 -4.79
CA THR A 117 18.66 -8.44 -4.96
C THR A 117 19.38 -9.17 -3.83
N ALA A 118 20.14 -8.49 -2.97
CA ALA A 118 20.87 -9.09 -1.87
C ALA A 118 20.60 -8.39 -0.52
N ILE A 119 19.35 -8.40 -0.05
CA ILE A 119 19.06 -8.09 1.35
C ILE A 119 19.38 -9.34 2.18
N SER A 120 20.60 -9.42 2.71
CA SER A 120 20.94 -10.39 3.76
C SER A 120 20.66 -9.76 5.14
N ALA A 121 19.94 -10.49 5.99
CA ALA A 121 19.80 -10.11 7.40
C ALA A 121 21.20 -10.09 8.06
N PRO A 122 21.48 -9.15 8.98
CA PRO A 122 22.75 -9.13 9.69
C PRO A 122 22.85 -10.38 10.56
N GLY A 123 23.76 -11.30 10.20
CA GLY A 123 23.95 -12.57 10.91
C GLY A 123 24.28 -13.80 10.05
N GLY A 124 24.38 -13.68 8.73
CA GLY A 124 24.85 -14.77 7.87
C GLY A 124 26.32 -15.08 8.08
N ARG A 125 26.61 -16.07 8.95
CA ARG A 125 27.95 -16.64 9.20
C ARG A 125 28.61 -17.05 7.89
N GLN A 126 29.78 -16.49 7.60
CA GLN A 126 30.72 -17.09 6.65
C GLN A 126 31.17 -18.45 7.19
N ARG A 127 31.07 -19.49 6.36
CA ARG A 127 31.92 -20.67 6.41
C ARG A 127 32.58 -20.81 5.05
#